data_AF-A0A1R1XYV0-F1
#
_entry.id   AF-A0A1R1XYV0-F1
#
_cell.length_a   1.000
_cell.length_b   1.000
_cell.length_c   1.000
_cell.angle_alpha   90.00
_cell.angle_beta   90.00
_cell.angle_gamma   90.00
#
_symmetry.space_group_name_H-M   'P 1'
#
loop_
_entity.id
_entity.type
_entity.pdbx_description
1 polymer ?
#
loop_
_entity_poly.entity_id
_entity_poly.type
_entity_poly.pdbx_seq_one_letter_code
_entity_poly.pdbx_strand_id
1 'polypeptide(L)'
;MSKKPSSSASILKLLVPAQKATPSPPIGPALGQRGIKSIDFCKKFNEITNNIQPLTPIPTIISIKSDRTFSFITKSPPTSYLLKRSCGVEKGAQKPGSEVVGTVSVKHIYEIAKIKQMDVGLQHVPLENICKSIIGSAKSIGINVKY
;
A
#
# COMPACT_ATOMS: atom_id res chain seq x y z
N MET A 1 10.22 5.26 -37.05
CA MET A 1 10.02 6.40 -36.13
C MET A 1 8.63 6.30 -35.52
N SER A 2 8.49 5.62 -34.37
CA SER A 2 7.19 5.43 -33.71
C SER A 2 7.02 6.48 -32.61
N LYS A 3 6.04 7.36 -32.80
CA LYS A 3 5.69 8.49 -31.93
C LYS A 3 5.63 8.05 -30.45
N LYS A 4 6.55 8.54 -29.62
CA LYS A 4 6.33 8.65 -28.16
C LYS A 4 5.21 9.66 -27.97
N PRO A 5 4.02 9.30 -27.43
CA PRO A 5 3.09 10.32 -26.99
C PRO A 5 3.68 10.93 -25.72
N SER A 6 4.26 12.12 -25.90
CA SER A 6 4.47 13.08 -24.82
C SER A 6 3.09 13.51 -24.34
N SER A 7 2.60 12.87 -23.28
CA SER A 7 1.48 13.37 -22.49
C SER A 7 1.93 13.34 -21.05
N SER A 8 2.04 14.52 -20.44
CA SER A 8 2.41 14.76 -19.05
C SER A 8 1.35 14.18 -18.09
N ALA A 9 1.26 12.84 -18.02
CA ALA A 9 0.42 12.13 -17.08
C ALA A 9 0.92 12.45 -15.67
N SER A 10 0.14 13.23 -14.93
CA SER A 10 0.49 13.57 -13.55
C SER A 10 0.17 12.36 -12.68
N ILE A 11 1.19 11.84 -12.01
CA ILE A 11 1.07 10.69 -11.11
C ILE A 11 1.08 11.22 -9.68
N LEU A 12 0.01 10.95 -8.93
CA LEU A 12 -0.11 11.26 -7.52
C LEU A 12 -0.08 9.96 -6.72
N LYS A 13 0.77 9.89 -5.69
CA LYS A 13 0.81 8.78 -4.74
C LYS A 13 0.20 9.24 -3.44
N LEU A 14 -0.88 8.61 -3.01
CA LEU A 14 -1.56 8.89 -1.74
C LEU A 14 -1.60 7.63 -0.89
N LEU A 15 -1.57 7.83 0.43
CA LEU A 15 -1.84 6.78 1.40
C LEU A 15 -3.20 7.06 2.02
N VAL A 16 -4.15 6.15 1.80
CA VAL A 16 -5.55 6.33 2.16
C VAL A 16 -5.99 5.19 3.08
N PRO A 17 -6.65 5.47 4.23
CA PRO A 17 -7.19 4.41 5.08
C PRO A 17 -8.35 3.69 4.38
N ALA A 18 -8.31 2.36 4.37
CA ALA A 18 -9.37 1.50 3.83
C ALA A 18 -10.74 1.84 4.44
N GLN A 19 -11.80 1.77 3.62
CA GLN A 19 -13.21 2.02 3.97
C GLN A 19 -13.54 3.42 4.51
N LYS A 20 -12.54 4.27 4.76
CA LYS A 20 -12.70 5.60 5.38
C LYS A 20 -12.10 6.70 4.51
N ALA A 21 -12.18 6.58 3.19
CA ALA A 21 -11.82 7.67 2.29
C ALA A 21 -12.85 8.79 2.39
N THR A 22 -12.41 9.95 2.90
CA THR A 22 -13.18 11.19 2.97
C THR A 22 -12.44 12.30 2.24
N PRO A 23 -13.13 13.30 1.67
CA PRO A 23 -12.51 14.47 1.05
C PRO A 23 -11.89 15.45 2.07
N SER A 24 -11.25 14.93 3.12
CA SER A 24 -10.57 15.66 4.17
C SER A 24 -9.20 16.20 3.68
N PRO A 25 -8.52 17.09 4.43
CA PRO A 25 -7.32 17.81 4.00
C PRO A 25 -6.17 17.02 3.34
N PRO A 26 -5.92 15.72 3.61
CA PRO A 26 -4.90 14.98 2.85
C PRO A 26 -5.33 14.59 1.42
N ILE A 27 -6.62 14.42 1.15
CA ILE A 27 -7.15 13.88 -0.12
C ILE A 27 -7.83 14.98 -0.93
N GLY A 28 -8.67 15.80 -0.28
CA GLY A 28 -9.47 16.85 -0.91
C GLY A 28 -8.60 17.88 -1.65
N PRO A 29 -7.69 18.59 -0.96
CA PRO A 29 -6.75 19.53 -1.59
C PRO A 29 -5.85 18.90 -2.64
N ALA A 30 -5.29 17.71 -2.37
CA ALA A 30 -4.33 17.05 -3.27
C ALA A 30 -4.95 16.68 -4.63
N LEU A 31 -6.22 16.24 -4.63
CA LEU A 31 -6.97 15.92 -5.85
C LEU A 31 -7.65 17.15 -6.46
N GLY A 32 -8.14 18.07 -5.63
CA GLY A 32 -8.82 19.29 -6.05
C GLY A 32 -7.89 20.25 -6.81
N GLN A 33 -6.63 20.40 -6.36
CA GLN A 33 -5.61 21.18 -7.09
C GLN A 33 -5.33 20.66 -8.50
N ARG A 34 -5.65 19.39 -8.77
CA ARG A 34 -5.46 18.74 -10.07
C ARG A 34 -6.77 18.63 -10.89
N GLY A 35 -7.86 19.23 -10.41
CA GLY A 35 -9.15 19.26 -11.10
C GLY A 35 -9.91 17.93 -11.08
N ILE A 36 -9.64 17.05 -10.12
CA ILE A 36 -10.29 15.74 -9.99
C ILE A 36 -11.44 15.82 -8.99
N LYS A 37 -12.54 15.13 -9.29
CA LYS A 37 -13.67 14.98 -8.36
C LYS A 37 -13.30 14.04 -7.21
N SER A 38 -12.86 14.61 -6.09
CA SER A 38 -12.45 13.86 -4.89
C SER A 38 -13.57 12.96 -4.33
N ILE A 39 -14.84 13.34 -4.47
CA ILE A 39 -15.99 12.56 -3.99
C ILE A 39 -16.14 11.25 -4.77
N ASP A 40 -15.99 11.29 -6.10
CA ASP A 40 -16.10 10.10 -6.95
C ASP A 40 -14.96 9.12 -6.68
N PHE A 41 -13.76 9.65 -6.42
CA PHE A 41 -12.63 8.85 -5.96
C PHE A 41 -12.92 8.17 -4.61
N CYS A 42 -13.39 8.92 -3.60
CA CYS A 42 -13.67 8.37 -2.27
C CYS A 42 -14.71 7.24 -2.33
N LYS A 43 -15.78 7.38 -3.12
CA LYS A 43 -16.81 6.34 -3.29
C LYS A 43 -16.23 5.06 -3.89
N LYS A 44 -15.58 5.16 -5.06
CA LYS A 44 -14.96 4.01 -5.74
C LYS A 44 -13.89 3.33 -4.87
N PHE A 45 -13.10 4.12 -4.14
CA PHE A 45 -12.10 3.60 -3.23
C PHE A 45 -12.73 2.81 -2.07
N ASN A 46 -13.79 3.32 -1.46
CA ASN A 46 -14.47 2.62 -0.37
C ASN A 46 -15.15 1.32 -0.85
N GLU A 47 -15.69 1.29 -2.07
CA GLU A 47 -16.24 0.07 -2.68
C GLU A 47 -15.17 -1.01 -2.88
N ILE A 48 -14.02 -0.67 -3.46
CA ILE A 48 -12.91 -1.61 -3.68
C ILE A 48 -12.33 -2.10 -2.35
N THR A 49 -12.23 -1.21 -1.36
CA THR A 49 -11.61 -1.51 -0.07
C THR A 49 -12.58 -2.12 0.96
N ASN A 50 -13.83 -2.36 0.57
CA ASN A 50 -14.85 -2.95 1.46
C ASN A 50 -14.46 -4.34 1.99
N ASN A 51 -13.70 -5.11 1.22
CA ASN A 51 -13.21 -6.44 1.63
C ASN A 51 -11.92 -6.38 2.47
N ILE A 52 -11.32 -5.21 2.64
CA ILE A 52 -10.07 -5.02 3.38
C ILE A 52 -10.42 -4.46 4.76
N GLN A 53 -9.69 -4.90 5.80
CA GLN A 53 -9.92 -4.43 7.16
C GLN A 53 -9.94 -2.89 7.25
N PRO A 54 -10.90 -2.30 7.97
CA PRO A 54 -11.03 -0.86 8.10
C PRO A 54 -9.76 -0.23 8.67
N LEU A 55 -9.49 1.02 8.30
CA LEU A 55 -8.33 1.82 8.74
C LEU A 55 -6.96 1.29 8.28
N THR A 56 -6.92 0.22 7.50
CA THR A 56 -5.68 -0.27 6.91
C THR A 56 -5.15 0.76 5.91
N PRO A 57 -3.91 1.25 6.04
CA PRO A 57 -3.35 2.21 5.09
C PRO A 57 -3.09 1.52 3.75
N ILE A 58 -3.74 2.01 2.70
CA ILE A 58 -3.64 1.47 1.34
C ILE A 58 -2.92 2.50 0.45
N PRO A 59 -1.74 2.16 -0.09
CA PRO A 59 -1.05 2.99 -1.06
C PRO A 59 -1.85 2.99 -2.37
N THR A 60 -2.23 4.18 -2.80
CA THR A 60 -3.03 4.39 -4.02
C THR A 60 -2.25 5.26 -4.98
N ILE A 61 -2.10 4.78 -6.20
CA ILE A 61 -1.47 5.53 -7.29
C ILE A 61 -2.57 6.04 -8.19
N ILE A 62 -2.66 7.35 -8.33
CA ILE A 62 -3.66 8.04 -9.14
C ILE A 62 -2.93 8.62 -10.35
N SER A 63 -3.32 8.16 -11.53
CA SER A 63 -2.83 8.65 -12.82
C SER A 63 -3.89 9.57 -13.40
N ILE A 64 -3.46 10.78 -13.73
CA ILE A 64 -4.31 11.87 -14.22
C ILE A 64 -3.96 12.09 -15.69
N LYS A 65 -4.95 11.94 -16.55
CA LYS A 65 -4.83 12.15 -17.98
C LYS A 65 -5.10 13.62 -18.34
N SER A 66 -4.67 14.03 -19.52
CA SER A 66 -4.80 15.42 -20.00
C SER A 66 -6.25 15.88 -20.20
N ASP A 67 -7.18 14.93 -20.35
CA ASP A 67 -8.63 15.15 -20.46
C ASP A 67 -9.33 15.32 -19.09
N ARG A 68 -8.56 15.48 -18.01
CA ARG A 68 -9.05 15.54 -16.61
C ARG A 68 -9.73 14.26 -16.14
N THR A 69 -9.63 13.16 -16.89
CA THR A 69 -10.02 11.85 -16.39
C THR A 69 -8.93 11.30 -15.48
N PHE A 70 -9.36 10.52 -14.47
CA PHE A 70 -8.45 9.88 -13.54
C PHE A 70 -8.64 8.36 -13.58
N SER A 71 -7.53 7.66 -13.46
CA SER A 71 -7.49 6.22 -13.19
C SER A 71 -6.67 6.01 -11.93
N PHE A 72 -7.08 5.10 -11.07
CA PHE A 72 -6.32 4.80 -9.86
C PHE A 72 -6.12 3.31 -9.71
N ILE A 73 -4.98 2.95 -9.11
CA ILE A 73 -4.62 1.58 -8.79
C ILE A 73 -4.38 1.54 -7.28
N THR A 74 -5.16 0.75 -6.58
CA THR A 74 -4.92 0.40 -5.18
C THR A 74 -3.91 -0.74 -5.11
N LYS A 75 -2.95 -0.64 -4.20
CA LYS A 75 -2.00 -1.71 -3.91
C LYS A 75 -2.34 -2.37 -2.58
N SER A 76 -1.76 -3.53 -2.32
CA SER A 76 -1.78 -4.13 -1.01
C SER A 76 -1.21 -3.17 0.06
N PRO A 77 -1.64 -3.33 1.33
CA PRO A 77 -1.13 -2.54 2.43
C PRO A 77 0.41 -2.64 2.55
N PRO A 78 1.09 -1.62 3.10
CA PRO A 78 2.52 -1.67 3.32
C PRO A 78 2.91 -2.88 4.16
N THR A 79 3.96 -3.59 3.76
CA THR A 79 4.48 -4.75 4.50
C THR A 79 4.78 -4.41 5.95
N SER A 80 5.29 -3.20 6.22
CA SER A 80 5.55 -2.71 7.59
C SER A 80 4.28 -2.67 8.44
N TYR A 81 3.14 -2.25 7.87
CA TYR A 81 1.86 -2.22 8.57
C TYR A 81 1.34 -3.64 8.86
N LEU A 82 1.42 -4.54 7.87
CA LEU A 82 0.99 -5.93 8.03
C LEU A 82 1.82 -6.65 9.10
N LEU A 83 3.14 -6.49 9.08
CA LEU A 83 4.03 -7.08 10.08
C LEU A 83 3.78 -6.54 11.50
N LYS A 84 3.62 -5.22 11.63
CA LYS A 84 3.26 -4.57 12.90
C LYS A 84 1.94 -5.12 13.46
N ARG A 85 0.94 -5.27 12.59
CA ARG A 85 -0.36 -5.85 12.96
C ARG A 85 -0.24 -7.31 13.39
N SER A 86 0.53 -8.12 12.69
CA SER A 86 0.78 -9.52 13.06
C SER A 86 1.49 -9.67 14.41
N CYS A 87 2.30 -8.68 14.81
CA CYS A 87 2.93 -8.64 16.14
C CYS A 87 2.09 -7.92 17.22
N GLY A 88 1.00 -7.25 16.85
CA GLY A 88 0.26 -6.39 17.77
C GLY A 88 1.02 -5.14 18.24
N VAL A 89 2.00 -4.66 17.46
CA VAL A 89 2.81 -3.47 17.82
C VAL A 89 2.42 -2.26 16.98
N GLU A 90 2.33 -1.09 17.60
CA GLU A 90 1.98 0.14 16.88
C GLU A 90 3.20 0.84 16.27
N LYS A 91 4.35 0.77 16.97
CA LYS A 91 5.62 1.39 16.57
C LYS A 91 6.66 0.32 16.23
N GLY A 92 7.51 0.64 15.24
CA GLY A 92 8.69 -0.18 14.93
C GLY A 92 9.83 0.11 15.92
N ALA A 93 10.90 -0.69 15.85
CA ALA A 93 12.10 -0.44 16.66
C ALA A 93 12.72 0.92 16.35
N GLN A 94 13.19 1.62 17.38
CA GLN A 94 13.94 2.87 17.18
C GLN A 94 15.36 2.59 16.70
N LYS A 95 15.96 1.47 17.17
CA LYS A 95 17.26 0.98 16.71
C LYS A 95 17.15 -0.45 16.16
N PRO A 96 16.77 -0.61 14.88
CA PRO A 96 16.70 -1.91 14.23
C PRO A 96 18.05 -2.65 14.31
N GLY A 97 18.06 -3.86 14.84
CA GLY A 97 19.25 -4.70 15.00
C GLY A 97 19.76 -4.84 16.44
N SER A 98 19.50 -3.85 17.29
CA SER A 98 19.72 -3.96 18.75
C SER A 98 18.41 -4.20 19.49
N GLU A 99 17.33 -3.56 19.04
CA GLU A 99 16.01 -3.69 19.66
C GLU A 99 15.11 -4.58 18.79
N VAL A 100 14.45 -5.54 19.44
CA VAL A 100 13.42 -6.37 18.83
C VAL A 100 12.07 -5.99 19.44
N VAL A 101 11.19 -5.43 18.63
CA VAL A 101 9.86 -4.98 19.07
C VAL A 101 8.81 -6.07 18.99
N GLY A 102 9.04 -7.13 18.22
CA GLY A 102 8.09 -8.22 18.09
C GLY A 102 8.66 -9.43 17.37
N THR A 103 7.91 -10.53 17.40
CA THR A 103 8.26 -11.76 16.69
C THR A 103 7.11 -12.20 15.79
N VAL A 104 7.43 -12.70 14.60
CA VAL A 104 6.47 -13.22 13.61
C VAL A 104 6.89 -14.63 13.22
N SER A 105 5.93 -15.55 13.12
CA SER A 105 6.19 -16.91 12.60
C SER A 105 6.18 -16.93 11.08
N VAL A 106 6.87 -17.91 10.48
CA VAL A 106 6.90 -18.09 9.02
C VAL A 106 5.48 -18.22 8.42
N LYS A 107 4.53 -18.81 9.16
CA LYS A 107 3.13 -18.92 8.73
C LYS A 107 2.51 -17.56 8.41
N HIS A 108 2.69 -16.58 9.29
CA HIS A 108 2.19 -15.22 9.06
C HIS A 108 2.92 -14.52 7.91
N ILE A 109 4.23 -14.76 7.73
CA ILE A 109 4.96 -14.22 6.58
C ILE A 109 4.39 -14.76 5.27
N TYR A 110 4.07 -16.05 5.24
CA TYR A 110 3.49 -16.69 4.08
C TYR A 110 2.07 -16.17 3.76
N GLU A 111 1.24 -15.93 4.78
CA GLU A 111 -0.07 -15.28 4.62
C GLU A 111 0.06 -13.85 4.07
N ILE A 112 0.97 -13.06 4.64
CA ILE A 112 1.27 -11.70 4.15
C ILE A 112 1.76 -11.75 2.70
N ALA A 113 2.61 -12.73 2.36
CA ALA A 113 3.14 -12.91 1.00
C ALA A 113 2.01 -13.22 0.00
N LYS A 114 1.06 -14.09 0.36
CA LYS A 114 -0.11 -14.39 -0.48
C LYS A 114 -0.97 -13.17 -0.75
N ILE A 115 -1.29 -12.39 0.29
CA ILE A 115 -2.05 -11.15 0.16
C ILE A 115 -1.32 -10.18 -0.79
N LYS A 116 0.00 -10.05 -0.62
CA LYS A 116 0.83 -9.15 -1.41
C LYS A 116 1.01 -9.62 -2.86
N GLN A 117 0.99 -10.92 -3.11
CA GLN A 117 1.11 -11.51 -4.45
C GLN A 117 -0.10 -11.21 -5.34
N MET A 118 -1.26 -10.89 -4.75
CA MET A 118 -2.45 -10.46 -5.52
C MET A 118 -2.23 -9.12 -6.25
N ASP A 119 -1.24 -8.32 -5.84
CA ASP A 119 -0.90 -7.07 -6.52
C ASP A 119 -0.44 -7.33 -7.95
N VAL A 120 -0.96 -6.54 -8.89
CA VAL A 120 -0.65 -6.62 -10.34
C VAL A 120 0.85 -6.66 -10.64
N GLY A 121 1.69 -6.01 -9.81
CA GLY A 121 3.14 -5.99 -9.97
C GLY A 121 3.90 -7.18 -9.37
N LEU A 122 3.24 -8.05 -8.61
CA LEU A 122 3.86 -9.16 -7.86
C LEU A 122 3.31 -10.53 -8.24
N GLN A 123 2.25 -10.60 -9.06
CA GLN A 123 1.63 -11.84 -9.51
C GLN A 123 2.59 -12.82 -10.20
N HIS A 124 3.60 -12.30 -10.91
CA HIS A 124 4.59 -13.10 -11.63
C HIS A 124 5.82 -13.47 -10.78
N VAL A 125 5.92 -12.95 -9.55
CA VAL A 125 7.06 -13.19 -8.66
C VAL A 125 6.79 -14.46 -7.85
N PRO A 126 7.76 -15.39 -7.78
CA PRO A 126 7.59 -16.60 -6.98
C PRO A 126 7.43 -16.26 -5.50
N LEU A 127 6.56 -17.00 -4.82
CA LEU A 127 6.15 -16.70 -3.44
C LEU A 127 7.34 -16.69 -2.48
N GLU A 128 8.34 -17.54 -2.71
CA GLU A 128 9.58 -17.56 -1.92
C GLU A 128 10.34 -16.22 -1.96
N ASN A 129 10.41 -15.57 -3.13
CA ASN A 129 11.08 -14.27 -3.26
C ASN A 129 10.29 -13.18 -2.53
N ILE A 130 8.96 -13.26 -2.56
CA ILE A 130 8.09 -12.35 -1.81
C ILE A 130 8.31 -12.55 -0.30
N CYS A 131 8.34 -13.79 0.17
CA CYS A 131 8.65 -14.13 1.56
C CYS A 131 10.02 -13.59 1.99
N LYS A 132 11.07 -13.79 1.19
CA LYS A 132 12.42 -13.25 1.46
C LYS A 132 12.41 -11.72 1.58
N SER A 133 11.69 -11.04 0.69
CA SER A 133 11.53 -9.58 0.73
C SER A 133 10.80 -9.10 2.00
N ILE A 134 9.78 -9.85 2.44
CA ILE A 134 9.05 -9.56 3.68
C ILE A 134 9.93 -9.80 4.91
N ILE A 135 10.73 -10.87 4.93
CA ILE A 135 11.70 -11.15 6.01
C ILE A 135 12.72 -10.01 6.13
N GLY A 136 13.26 -9.53 5.00
CA GLY A 136 14.15 -8.36 4.99
C GLY A 136 13.47 -7.09 5.51
N SER A 137 12.20 -6.89 5.19
CA SER A 137 11.39 -5.79 5.71
C SER A 137 11.17 -5.90 7.21
N ALA A 138 10.91 -7.11 7.74
CA ALA A 138 10.76 -7.37 9.17
C ALA A 138 12.03 -7.02 9.95
N LYS A 139 13.20 -7.44 9.44
CA LYS A 139 14.49 -7.10 10.04
C LYS A 139 14.72 -5.58 10.11
N SER A 140 14.31 -4.86 9.07
CA SER A 140 14.47 -3.40 8.98
C SER A 140 13.63 -2.61 9.99
N ILE A 141 12.56 -3.22 10.54
CA ILE A 141 11.69 -2.61 11.56
C ILE A 141 11.88 -3.21 12.95
N GLY A 142 12.90 -4.07 13.12
CA GLY A 142 13.20 -4.74 14.39
C GLY A 142 12.20 -5.83 14.77
N ILE A 143 11.60 -6.50 13.78
CA ILE A 143 10.76 -7.68 14.01
C ILE A 143 11.57 -8.93 13.68
N ASN A 144 11.67 -9.84 14.66
CA ASN A 144 12.37 -11.10 14.47
C ASN A 144 11.46 -12.16 13.83
N VAL A 145 12.01 -12.96 12.93
CA VAL A 145 11.28 -14.03 12.24
C VAL A 145 11.65 -15.35 12.90
N LYS A 146 10.64 -16.04 13.44
CA LYS A 146 10.80 -17.37 14.03
C LYS A 146 10.51 -18.43 12.97
N TYR A 147 11.55 -19.19 12.62
CA TYR A 147 11.51 -20.36 11.75
C TYR A 147 10.93 -21.58 12.47
#